data_AF-A0A8T6UVC0-F1
#
_entry.id   AF-A0A8T6UVC0-F1
#
_cell.length_a   1.000
_cell.length_b   1.000
_cell.length_c   1.000
_cell.angle_alpha   90.00
_cell.angle_beta   90.00
_cell.angle_gamma   90.00
#
_symmetry.space_group_name_H-M   'P 1'
#
loop_
_entity.id
_entity.type
_entity.pdbx_description
1 polymer ?
#
loop_
_entity_poly.entity_id
_entity_poly.type
_entity_poly.pdbx_seq_one_letter_code
_entity_poly.pdbx_strand_id
1 'polypeptide(L)'
;PADQIIVVHDELDLPLGDIRNKFGGGTAGHNGLKSIIEKTGDKDFHRIRIGIGKPEYKTQVVDHVLSTFSEDEFKDLDNIIERVIEDIDSIISKE
;
A
#
# COMPACT_ATOMS: atom_id res chain seq x y z
N PRO A 1 7.64 6.28 17.74
CA PRO A 1 7.84 7.44 16.86
C PRO A 1 7.30 7.12 15.46
N ALA A 2 6.90 8.11 14.64
CA ALA A 2 6.27 7.82 13.34
C ALA A 2 7.22 7.13 12.36
N ASP A 3 8.50 7.49 12.40
CA ASP A 3 9.60 6.86 11.66
C ASP A 3 9.77 5.36 11.94
N GLN A 4 9.33 4.88 13.12
CA GLN A 4 9.32 3.44 13.47
C GLN A 4 8.05 2.70 13.04
N ILE A 5 7.22 3.30 12.18
CA ILE A 5 6.01 2.68 11.64
C ILE A 5 6.24 2.27 10.20
N ILE A 6 5.86 1.03 9.86
CA ILE A 6 5.75 0.55 8.49
C ILE A 6 4.26 0.40 8.17
N VAL A 7 3.81 1.05 7.10
CA VAL A 7 2.43 0.96 6.61
C VAL A 7 2.43 0.24 5.27
N VAL A 8 1.79 -0.91 5.22
CA VAL A 8 1.51 -1.64 3.98
C VAL A 8 0.10 -1.24 3.51
N HIS A 9 -0.04 -0.77 2.28
CA HIS A 9 -1.35 -0.33 1.77
C HIS A 9 -1.48 -0.48 0.24
N ASP A 10 -2.71 -0.51 -0.24
CA ASP A 10 -3.04 -0.55 -1.66
C ASP A 10 -2.77 0.80 -2.37
N GLU A 11 -2.44 0.73 -3.65
CA GLU A 11 -2.10 1.88 -4.48
C GLU A 11 -2.73 1.76 -5.87
N LEU A 12 -3.62 2.70 -6.19
CA LEU A 12 -4.37 2.71 -7.44
C LEU A 12 -3.50 3.07 -8.64
N ASP A 13 -2.48 3.90 -8.45
CA ASP A 13 -1.64 4.37 -9.57
C ASP A 13 -0.54 3.36 -9.95
N LEU A 14 -0.46 2.21 -9.27
CA LEU A 14 0.45 1.13 -9.57
C LEU A 14 -0.32 -0.09 -10.14
N PRO A 15 0.19 -0.75 -11.20
CA PRO A 15 -0.39 -2.00 -11.70
C PRO A 15 -0.42 -3.08 -10.62
N LEU A 16 -1.34 -4.03 -10.74
CA LEU A 16 -1.42 -5.17 -9.82
C LEU A 16 -0.04 -5.85 -9.68
N GLY A 17 0.41 -6.02 -8.44
CA GLY A 17 1.68 -6.66 -8.11
C GLY A 17 2.93 -5.79 -8.22
N ASP A 18 2.85 -4.55 -8.73
CA ASP A 18 3.97 -3.59 -8.62
C ASP A 18 4.07 -3.11 -7.16
N ILE A 19 5.16 -3.48 -6.48
CA ILE A 19 5.43 -3.13 -5.09
C ILE A 19 6.50 -2.05 -5.04
N ARG A 20 6.22 -0.95 -4.32
CA ARG A 20 7.18 0.15 -4.16
C ARG A 20 7.30 0.62 -2.72
N ASN A 21 8.54 0.78 -2.29
CA ASN A 21 8.88 1.31 -0.97
C ASN A 21 9.10 2.81 -1.02
N LYS A 22 8.62 3.52 0.00
CA LYS A 22 8.79 4.97 0.14
C LYS A 22 8.82 5.38 1.60
N PHE A 23 9.72 6.29 1.95
CA PHE A 23 9.67 6.98 3.24
C PHE A 23 8.90 8.30 3.09
N GLY A 24 8.01 8.58 4.04
CA GLY A 24 7.20 9.80 4.01
C GLY A 24 6.20 9.85 2.85
N GLY A 25 5.74 11.07 2.52
CA GLY A 25 4.83 11.30 1.39
C GLY A 25 3.41 11.70 1.78
N GLY A 26 2.57 11.93 0.77
CA GLY A 26 1.16 12.29 0.94
C GLY A 26 0.24 11.08 1.02
N THR A 27 -1.06 11.32 1.20
CA THR A 27 -2.07 10.26 1.29
C THR A 27 -2.59 9.79 -0.06
N ALA A 28 -2.38 10.57 -1.14
CA ALA A 28 -2.96 10.32 -2.46
C ALA A 28 -4.49 10.07 -2.45
N GLY A 29 -5.20 10.61 -1.45
CA GLY A 29 -6.64 10.38 -1.26
C GLY A 29 -7.01 9.11 -0.50
N HIS A 30 -6.03 8.30 -0.06
CA HIS A 30 -6.26 7.10 0.73
C HIS A 30 -6.71 7.45 2.16
N ASN A 31 -7.92 7.01 2.53
CA ASN A 31 -8.54 7.34 3.81
C ASN A 31 -7.79 6.75 5.02
N GLY A 32 -7.29 5.51 4.92
CA GLY A 32 -6.45 4.89 5.96
C GLY A 32 -5.18 5.71 6.27
N LEU A 33 -4.40 6.07 5.25
CA LEU A 33 -3.22 6.94 5.40
C LEU A 33 -3.55 8.29 6.04
N LYS A 34 -4.68 8.90 5.66
CA LYS A 34 -5.15 10.14 6.29
C LYS A 34 -5.37 9.95 7.80
N SER A 35 -6.05 8.88 8.19
CA SER A 35 -6.31 8.56 9.60
C SER A 35 -5.03 8.29 10.40
N ILE A 36 -4.05 7.59 9.80
CA ILE A 36 -2.75 7.33 10.44
C ILE A 36 -2.01 8.65 10.70
N ILE A 37 -1.93 9.53 9.71
CA ILE A 37 -1.27 10.85 9.86
C ILE A 37 -1.96 11.68 10.94
N GLU A 38 -3.30 11.71 10.96
CA GLU A 38 -4.07 12.44 11.98
C GLU A 38 -3.79 11.93 13.40
N LYS A 39 -3.60 10.62 13.59
CA LYS A 39 -3.35 10.02 14.91
C LYS A 39 -1.89 10.06 15.36
N THR A 40 -0.96 9.98 14.42
CA THR A 40 0.48 10.00 14.70
C THR A 40 1.04 11.42 14.75
N GLY A 41 0.34 12.39 14.14
CA GLY A 41 0.79 13.78 14.02
C GLY A 41 1.89 13.98 12.98
N ASP A 42 2.26 12.93 12.24
CA ASP A 42 3.38 12.93 11.30
C ASP A 42 3.06 12.02 10.09
N LYS A 43 3.75 12.26 8.99
CA LYS A 43 3.66 11.49 7.74
C LYS A 43 4.95 10.73 7.43
N ASP A 44 6.01 10.97 8.20
CA ASP A 44 7.35 10.44 7.99
C ASP A 44 7.49 9.03 8.56
N PHE A 45 6.75 8.11 7.93
CA PHE A 45 6.79 6.66 8.18
C PHE A 45 7.12 5.90 6.90
N HIS A 46 7.61 4.67 7.03
CA HIS A 46 7.86 3.77 5.91
C HIS A 46 6.54 3.29 5.30
N ARG A 47 6.49 3.22 3.97
CA ARG A 47 5.33 2.77 3.20
C ARG A 47 5.75 1.67 2.24
N ILE A 48 5.03 0.56 2.27
CA ILE A 48 5.09 -0.49 1.25
C ILE A 48 3.79 -0.37 0.46
N ARG A 49 3.89 0.11 -0.77
CA ARG A 49 2.75 0.39 -1.66
C ARG A 49 2.54 -0.81 -2.56
N ILE A 50 1.38 -1.45 -2.48
CA ILE A 50 1.00 -2.60 -3.29
C ILE A 50 0.06 -2.11 -4.39
N GLY A 51 0.48 -2.23 -5.65
CA GLY A 51 -0.38 -1.86 -6.76
C GLY A 51 -1.62 -2.75 -6.85
N ILE A 52 -2.78 -2.13 -7.08
CA ILE A 52 -4.07 -2.80 -7.31
C ILE A 52 -4.71 -2.37 -8.64
N GLY A 53 -3.99 -1.59 -9.44
CA GLY A 53 -4.49 -0.97 -10.65
C GLY A 53 -5.56 0.10 -10.38
N LYS A 54 -5.83 0.88 -11.43
CA LYS A 54 -6.86 1.91 -11.40
C LYS A 54 -8.06 1.46 -12.21
N PRO A 55 -9.30 1.61 -11.71
CA PRO A 55 -10.47 1.39 -12.53
C PRO A 55 -10.53 2.44 -13.65
N GLU A 56 -11.24 2.12 -14.72
CA GLU A 56 -11.41 2.98 -15.89
C GLU A 56 -12.01 4.35 -15.52
N TYR A 57 -13.00 4.34 -14.60
CA TYR A 57 -13.69 5.56 -14.17
C TYR A 57 -13.41 5.87 -12.70
N LYS A 58 -13.13 7.14 -12.39
CA LYS A 58 -12.93 7.61 -11.00
C LYS A 58 -14.10 7.30 -10.07
N THR A 59 -15.32 7.25 -10.59
CA THR A 59 -16.53 6.92 -9.83
C THR A 59 -16.54 5.49 -9.31
N GLN A 60 -15.75 4.58 -9.91
CA GLN A 60 -15.66 3.18 -9.52
C GLN A 60 -14.58 2.91 -8.47
N VAL A 61 -13.79 3.92 -8.08
CA VAL A 61 -12.66 3.72 -7.15
C VAL A 61 -13.12 3.11 -5.82
N VAL A 62 -14.24 3.57 -5.27
CA VAL A 62 -14.76 3.05 -3.99
C VAL A 62 -15.17 1.59 -4.13
N ASP A 63 -15.88 1.24 -5.20
CA ASP A 63 -16.31 -0.15 -5.44
C ASP A 63 -15.12 -1.05 -5.71
N HIS A 64 -14.11 -0.57 -6.46
CA HIS A 64 -12.88 -1.28 -6.76
C HIS A 64 -12.13 -1.69 -5.49
N VAL A 65 -11.87 -0.76 -4.57
CA VAL A 65 -11.12 -1.04 -3.32
C VAL A 65 -11.92 -1.87 -2.31
N LEU A 66 -13.24 -1.97 -2.48
CA LEU A 66 -14.12 -2.79 -1.63
C LEU A 66 -14.45 -4.15 -2.25
N SER A 67 -14.12 -4.37 -3.53
CA SER A 67 -14.33 -5.63 -4.22
C SER A 67 -13.30 -6.69 -3.83
N THR A 68 -13.65 -7.95 -4.06
CA THR A 68 -12.71 -9.07 -3.95
C THR A 68 -11.86 -9.17 -5.21
N PHE A 69 -10.63 -9.68 -5.09
CA PHE A 69 -9.83 -10.08 -6.23
C PHE A 69 -10.56 -11.12 -7.09
N SER A 70 -10.29 -11.12 -8.39
CA SER A 70 -10.70 -12.18 -9.32
C SER A 70 -9.80 -13.42 -9.18
N GLU A 71 -10.24 -14.57 -9.69
CA GLU A 71 -9.49 -15.83 -9.62
C GLU A 71 -8.08 -15.73 -10.23
N ASP A 72 -7.91 -14.91 -11.27
CA ASP A 72 -6.60 -14.70 -11.89
C ASP A 72 -5.70 -13.82 -11.02
N GLU A 73 -6.23 -12.74 -10.45
CA GLU A 73 -5.48 -11.86 -9.53
C GLU A 73 -5.09 -12.58 -8.23
N PHE A 74 -5.94 -13.49 -7.75
CA PHE A 74 -5.65 -14.34 -6.59
C PHE A 74 -4.38 -15.19 -6.79
N LYS A 75 -4.03 -15.57 -8.02
CA LYS A 75 -2.81 -16.36 -8.30
C LYS A 75 -1.54 -15.57 -8.06
N ASP A 76 -1.61 -14.24 -8.16
CA ASP A 76 -0.46 -13.36 -7.96
C ASP A 76 -0.27 -12.99 -6.48
N LEU A 77 -1.29 -13.17 -5.62
CA LEU A 77 -1.25 -12.74 -4.23
C LEU A 77 -0.16 -13.42 -3.41
N ASP A 78 0.08 -14.72 -3.60
CA ASP A 78 1.11 -15.43 -2.83
C ASP A 78 2.49 -14.80 -3.08
N ASN A 79 2.83 -14.53 -4.35
CA ASN A 79 4.08 -13.87 -4.73
C ASN A 79 4.16 -12.43 -4.19
N ILE A 80 3.04 -11.69 -4.20
CA ILE A 80 2.96 -10.33 -3.65
C ILE A 80 3.23 -10.36 -2.15
N ILE A 81 2.61 -11.28 -1.41
CA ILE A 81 2.76 -11.41 0.03
C ILE A 81 4.20 -11.78 0.39
N GLU A 82 4.80 -12.74 -0.31
CA GLU A 82 6.21 -13.10 -0.11
C GLU A 82 7.13 -11.89 -0.29
N ARG A 83 6.95 -11.12 -1.37
CA ARG A 83 7.76 -9.93 -1.62
C ARG A 83 7.55 -8.83 -0.58
N VAL A 84 6.32 -8.65 -0.08
CA VAL A 84 6.05 -7.70 1.01
C VAL A 84 6.78 -8.10 2.29
N ILE A 85 6.82 -9.40 2.61
CA ILE A 85 7.56 -9.91 3.78
C ILE A 85 9.06 -9.63 3.64
N GLU A 86 9.65 -9.91 2.47
CA GLU A 86 11.07 -9.60 2.19
C GLU A 86 11.38 -8.10 2.33
N ASP A 87 10.47 -7.25 1.86
CA ASP A 87 10.61 -5.79 1.97
C ASP A 87 10.51 -5.32 3.43
N ILE A 88 9.60 -5.89 4.24
CA ILE A 88 9.51 -5.64 5.68
C ILE A 88 10.84 -6.02 6.37
N ASP A 89 11.33 -7.23 6.11
CA ASP A 89 12.58 -7.72 6.71
C ASP A 89 13.78 -6.84 6.30
N SER A 90 13.82 -6.40 5.03
CA SER A 90 14.87 -5.49 4.57
C SER A 90 14.79 -4.12 5.23
N ILE A 91 13.60 -3.59 5.54
CA ILE A 91 13.47 -2.29 6.21
C ILE A 91 13.94 -2.41 7.65
N ILE A 92 13.49 -3.44 8.37
CA ILE A 92 13.84 -3.68 9.77
C ILE A 92 15.34 -3.96 9.93
N SER A 93 15.96 -4.71 9.00
CA SER A 93 17.38 -5.07 9.08
C SER A 93 18.35 -3.95 8.68
N LYS A 94 17.84 -2.83 8.12
CA LYS A 94 18.65 -1.67 7.73
C LYS A 94 18.75 -0.61 8.83
N GLU A 95 17.96 -0.73 9.88
CA GLU A 95 18.10 0.03 11.14
C GLU A 95 19.04 -0.68 12.12
#